data_AF-A0A838TB22-F1
#
_entry.id   AF-A0A838TB22-F1
#
_cell.length_a   1.000
_cell.length_b   1.000
_cell.length_c   1.000
_cell.angle_alpha   90.00
_cell.angle_beta   90.00
_cell.angle_gamma   90.00
#
_symmetry.space_group_name_H-M   'P 1'
#
loop_
_entity.id
_entity.type
_entity.pdbx_description
1 polymer ?
#
loop_
_entity_poly.entity_id
_entity_poly.type
_entity_poly.pdbx_seq_one_letter_code
_entity_poly.pdbx_strand_id
1 'polypeptide(L)'
;MKRYQLILVFLFVFCSITKAQNHLPPNFFLSTLDNGLQILVVEDNSVPLSTIEICVKNGSYTESDEFNGLSHLYEHMFFKANKDIPSQEAYLKRVNELGIQFNGTTSEERVNYFFTMPVHNLDAGLQFMNSAIRYPLFLPSEMKKEDPVVDGEFQRAESDPTFSLEDKFNRKMWGGLYSRKNPIGDHQIILSATQEKMKVIQGKYYWPNNSILVIAGDVHHNEVFDKVKNIFGDWQPSGFDAFQKWPIPEVKPLGGDTLNFVLTNQNARVPIVFQGWHGPDTRNDVKSTYAADIFSTILGLASSKFQRELVDSGLALQAGLSYQSAKYTGPIQLFCVPNPVHLKECMKKLEGEINQFDNADYFTDEQLETAKNQLIIQDTYNKEKTSSYVHTVTFWWASASIDYYTTYNDMVKQVTRQDIQDYIHKYIKGHSKVSGILLPPQMQDAMKINSYNDLMN
;
A
#
# COMPACT_ATOMS: atom_id res chain seq x y z
N MET A 1 -71.92 24.11 -27.62
CA MET A 1 -71.13 23.11 -26.86
C MET A 1 -70.48 22.12 -27.83
N LYS A 2 -69.20 22.30 -28.19
CA LYS A 2 -68.38 21.27 -28.82
C LYS A 2 -67.01 21.31 -28.13
N ARG A 3 -66.70 20.24 -27.38
CA ARG A 3 -65.49 20.10 -26.56
C ARG A 3 -64.32 19.65 -27.45
N TYR A 4 -63.19 20.31 -27.27
CA TYR A 4 -61.88 19.96 -27.81
C TYR A 4 -61.36 18.67 -27.17
N GLN A 5 -60.83 17.73 -27.97
CA GLN A 5 -59.93 16.68 -27.50
C GLN A 5 -58.51 17.07 -27.92
N LEU A 6 -57.69 17.47 -26.95
CA LEU A 6 -56.24 17.59 -27.10
C LEU A 6 -55.63 16.19 -26.94
N ILE A 7 -54.91 15.73 -27.96
CA ILE A 7 -54.08 14.52 -27.91
C ILE A 7 -52.73 14.92 -27.32
N LEU A 8 -52.42 14.44 -26.11
CA LEU A 8 -51.13 14.54 -25.46
C LEU A 8 -50.23 13.41 -25.97
N VAL A 9 -49.21 13.75 -26.75
CA VAL A 9 -48.13 12.84 -27.15
C VAL A 9 -47.10 12.80 -26.02
N PHE A 10 -47.03 11.67 -25.31
CA PHE A 10 -45.96 11.39 -24.35
C PHE A 10 -44.69 10.98 -25.12
N LEU A 11 -43.70 11.88 -25.18
CA LEU A 11 -42.34 11.56 -25.60
C LEU A 11 -41.63 10.82 -24.46
N PHE A 12 -41.48 9.50 -24.60
CA PHE A 12 -40.54 8.71 -23.79
C PHE A 12 -39.11 9.05 -24.22
N VAL A 13 -38.42 9.86 -23.45
CA VAL A 13 -36.98 10.05 -23.57
C VAL A 13 -36.30 8.80 -23.02
N PHE A 14 -35.82 7.94 -23.92
CA PHE A 14 -34.91 6.84 -23.58
C PHE A 14 -33.58 7.45 -23.12
N CYS A 15 -33.41 7.60 -21.81
CA CYS A 15 -32.12 7.95 -21.22
C CYS A 15 -31.22 6.72 -21.35
N SER A 16 -30.39 6.72 -22.40
CA SER A 16 -29.33 5.73 -22.53
C SER A 16 -28.32 6.02 -21.44
N ILE A 17 -28.24 5.15 -20.42
CA ILE A 17 -27.15 5.17 -19.44
C ILE A 17 -25.90 4.76 -20.20
N THR A 18 -25.20 5.73 -20.79
CA THR A 18 -23.83 5.54 -21.24
C THR A 18 -23.00 5.27 -20.00
N LYS A 19 -22.70 3.99 -19.73
CA LYS A 19 -21.57 3.65 -18.86
C LYS A 19 -20.35 4.24 -19.54
N ALA A 20 -19.68 5.20 -18.88
CA ALA A 20 -18.37 5.64 -19.31
C ALA A 20 -17.50 4.39 -19.50
N GLN A 21 -16.89 4.27 -20.68
CA GLN A 21 -16.00 3.16 -20.97
C GLN A 21 -14.84 3.25 -19.98
N ASN A 22 -14.58 2.17 -19.21
CA ASN A 22 -13.42 2.14 -18.33
C ASN A 22 -12.18 2.52 -19.16
N HIS A 23 -11.38 3.47 -18.67
CA HIS A 23 -10.15 3.94 -19.33
C HIS A 23 -9.02 2.89 -19.21
N LEU A 24 -9.32 1.63 -19.55
CA LEU A 24 -8.34 0.57 -19.53
C LEU A 24 -7.38 0.71 -20.73
N PRO A 25 -6.09 0.43 -20.54
CA PRO A 25 -5.15 0.29 -21.65
C PRO A 25 -5.64 -0.71 -22.70
N PRO A 26 -5.26 -0.59 -23.99
CA PRO A 26 -5.76 -1.46 -25.06
C PRO A 26 -5.50 -2.96 -24.85
N ASN A 27 -4.47 -3.32 -24.07
CA ASN A 27 -4.13 -4.70 -23.75
C ASN A 27 -4.76 -5.20 -22.43
N PHE A 28 -5.71 -4.47 -21.86
CA PHE A 28 -6.40 -4.81 -20.62
C PHE A 28 -7.80 -5.32 -20.90
N PHE A 29 -8.07 -6.51 -20.37
CA PHE A 29 -9.37 -7.14 -20.49
C PHE A 29 -9.86 -7.52 -19.09
N LEU A 30 -10.83 -6.77 -18.59
CA LEU A 30 -11.43 -6.98 -17.27
C LEU A 30 -12.77 -7.71 -17.42
N SER A 31 -12.97 -8.76 -16.64
CA SER A 31 -14.23 -9.51 -16.55
C SER A 31 -14.53 -9.86 -15.09
N THR A 32 -15.78 -10.20 -14.78
CA THR A 32 -16.20 -10.65 -13.46
C THR A 32 -17.05 -11.90 -13.62
N LEU A 33 -16.70 -12.98 -12.92
CA LEU A 33 -17.49 -14.21 -12.89
C LEU A 33 -18.77 -14.05 -12.05
N ASP A 34 -19.73 -14.95 -12.22
CA ASP A 34 -21.00 -14.95 -11.47
C ASP A 34 -20.79 -15.08 -9.94
N ASN A 35 -19.69 -15.71 -9.51
CA ASN A 35 -19.30 -15.80 -8.10
C ASN A 35 -18.58 -14.55 -7.55
N GLY A 36 -18.47 -13.49 -8.36
CA GLY A 36 -17.86 -12.23 -7.98
C GLY A 36 -16.34 -12.16 -8.10
N LEU A 37 -15.66 -13.24 -8.52
CA LEU A 37 -14.23 -13.18 -8.80
C LEU A 37 -13.98 -12.23 -9.98
N GLN A 38 -13.20 -11.19 -9.74
CA GLN A 38 -12.74 -10.30 -10.80
C GLN A 38 -11.52 -10.91 -11.48
N ILE A 39 -11.48 -10.84 -12.81
CA ILE A 39 -10.41 -11.36 -13.65
C ILE A 39 -9.88 -10.22 -14.50
N LEU A 40 -8.59 -9.95 -14.40
CA LEU A 40 -7.90 -9.05 -15.31
C LEU A 40 -6.91 -9.83 -16.15
N VAL A 41 -7.02 -9.73 -17.47
CA VAL A 41 -6.00 -10.24 -18.39
C VAL A 41 -5.21 -9.09 -18.98
N VAL A 42 -3.89 -9.18 -18.91
CA VAL A 42 -2.95 -8.24 -19.52
C VAL A 42 -2.17 -8.97 -20.61
N GLU A 43 -2.51 -8.68 -21.86
CA GLU A 43 -1.83 -9.32 -23.00
C GLU A 43 -0.48 -8.65 -23.26
N ASP A 44 0.58 -9.46 -23.29
CA ASP A 44 1.96 -9.06 -23.60
C ASP A 44 2.71 -10.25 -24.20
N ASN A 45 2.82 -10.28 -25.53
CA ASN A 45 3.46 -11.34 -26.29
C ASN A 45 4.96 -11.12 -26.51
N SER A 46 5.62 -10.29 -25.69
CA SER A 46 7.06 -10.01 -25.81
C SER A 46 7.94 -11.21 -25.47
N VAL A 47 7.50 -12.06 -24.53
CA VAL A 47 8.19 -13.29 -24.09
C VAL A 47 7.17 -14.40 -23.82
N PRO A 48 7.51 -15.69 -24.07
CA PRO A 48 6.59 -16.82 -23.92
C PRO A 48 6.41 -17.25 -22.44
N LEU A 49 6.14 -16.28 -21.57
CA LEU A 49 5.90 -16.45 -20.14
C LEU A 49 4.49 -15.98 -19.80
N SER A 50 3.96 -16.52 -18.70
CA SER A 50 2.73 -16.05 -18.09
C SER A 50 2.92 -15.88 -16.58
N THR A 51 2.41 -14.79 -16.04
CA THR A 51 2.28 -14.54 -14.60
C THR A 51 0.82 -14.68 -14.20
N ILE A 52 0.56 -15.51 -13.18
CA ILE A 52 -0.72 -15.59 -12.48
C ILE A 52 -0.53 -14.90 -11.15
N GLU A 53 -1.38 -13.93 -10.83
CA GLU A 53 -1.42 -13.30 -9.52
C GLU A 53 -2.84 -13.33 -8.96
N ILE A 54 -2.99 -13.74 -7.71
CA ILE A 54 -4.23 -13.50 -6.97
C ILE A 54 -3.97 -12.49 -5.86
N CYS A 55 -4.81 -11.47 -5.79
CA CYS A 55 -4.74 -10.43 -4.78
C CYS A 55 -6.05 -10.43 -3.99
N VAL A 56 -5.93 -10.40 -2.67
CA VAL A 56 -7.06 -10.37 -1.74
C VAL A 56 -7.05 -9.03 -1.01
N LYS A 57 -8.22 -8.42 -0.84
CA LYS A 57 -8.38 -7.27 0.06
C LYS A 57 -8.31 -7.78 1.50
N ASN A 58 -7.09 -8.03 1.93
CA ASN A 58 -6.65 -8.49 3.24
C ASN A 58 -5.25 -7.92 3.48
N GLY A 59 -4.82 -7.68 4.70
CA GLY A 59 -3.54 -7.03 5.01
C GLY A 59 -3.59 -6.53 6.43
N SER A 60 -2.54 -5.83 6.89
CA SER A 60 -2.52 -5.39 8.29
C SER A 60 -3.73 -4.53 8.62
N TYR A 61 -4.25 -3.71 7.69
CA TYR A 61 -5.42 -2.86 7.93
C TYR A 61 -6.67 -3.61 8.40
N THR A 62 -6.75 -4.91 8.15
CA THR A 62 -7.85 -5.77 8.56
C THR A 62 -7.66 -6.44 9.93
N GLU A 63 -6.47 -6.36 10.51
CA GLU A 63 -6.07 -7.06 11.72
C GLU A 63 -6.53 -6.30 12.98
N SER A 64 -7.02 -7.05 13.98
CA SER A 64 -7.06 -6.58 15.36
C SER A 64 -5.75 -6.97 16.06
N ASP A 65 -5.54 -6.47 17.27
CA ASP A 65 -4.30 -6.73 18.03
C ASP A 65 -4.00 -8.23 18.21
N GLU A 66 -5.04 -9.07 18.37
CA GLU A 66 -4.89 -10.53 18.50
C GLU A 66 -4.49 -11.26 17.19
N PHE A 67 -4.53 -10.54 16.07
CA PHE A 67 -4.20 -11.00 14.72
C PHE A 67 -3.01 -10.24 14.09
N ASN A 68 -2.31 -9.38 14.83
CA ASN A 68 -1.27 -8.53 14.25
C ASN A 68 -0.10 -9.36 13.69
N GLY A 69 0.13 -9.28 12.37
CA GLY A 69 1.13 -10.05 11.62
C GLY A 69 0.61 -11.37 11.05
N LEU A 70 -0.63 -11.75 11.33
CA LEU A 70 -1.14 -13.06 10.93
C LEU A 70 -1.55 -13.11 9.45
N SER A 71 -1.75 -11.98 8.78
CA SER A 71 -1.85 -11.96 7.31
C SER A 71 -0.52 -12.29 6.65
N HIS A 72 0.60 -11.82 7.23
CA HIS A 72 1.94 -12.16 6.76
C HIS A 72 2.27 -13.63 7.03
N LEU A 73 1.95 -14.15 8.21
CA LEU A 73 2.10 -15.59 8.46
C LEU A 73 1.18 -16.43 7.54
N TYR A 74 -0.06 -15.99 7.28
CA TYR A 74 -0.93 -16.64 6.31
C TYR A 74 -0.26 -16.71 4.93
N GLU A 75 0.42 -15.63 4.53
CA GLU A 75 1.12 -15.59 3.27
C GLU A 75 2.22 -16.66 3.18
N HIS A 76 3.04 -16.82 4.22
CA HIS A 76 4.02 -17.91 4.28
C HIS A 76 3.35 -19.28 4.18
N MET A 77 2.21 -19.45 4.86
CA MET A 77 1.47 -20.71 4.86
C MET A 77 0.79 -21.02 3.52
N PHE A 78 0.57 -20.03 2.66
CA PHE A 78 0.06 -20.22 1.30
C PHE A 78 1.01 -21.08 0.46
N PHE A 79 2.33 -20.95 0.68
CA PHE A 79 3.37 -21.70 -0.03
C PHE A 79 3.67 -23.09 0.59
N LYS A 80 2.73 -23.62 1.38
CA LYS A 80 2.85 -24.90 2.09
C LYS A 80 1.77 -25.89 1.65
N ALA A 81 1.48 -26.89 2.48
CA ALA A 81 0.53 -27.93 2.14
C ALA A 81 -0.87 -27.39 1.87
N ASN A 82 -1.48 -27.89 0.79
CA ASN A 82 -2.87 -27.68 0.43
C ASN A 82 -3.54 -29.02 0.11
N LYS A 83 -4.83 -29.01 -0.21
CA LYS A 83 -5.62 -30.24 -0.47
C LYS A 83 -5.00 -31.15 -1.53
N ASP A 84 -4.42 -30.59 -2.59
CA ASP A 84 -3.90 -31.36 -3.72
C ASP A 84 -2.40 -31.65 -3.59
N ILE A 85 -1.70 -30.88 -2.74
CA ILE A 85 -0.27 -31.01 -2.46
C ILE A 85 -0.06 -31.05 -0.94
N PRO A 86 0.02 -32.24 -0.32
CA PRO A 86 -0.13 -32.39 1.13
C PRO A 86 1.14 -32.10 1.94
N SER A 87 2.21 -31.55 1.34
CA SER A 87 3.44 -31.16 2.04
C SER A 87 4.21 -30.06 1.33
N GLN A 88 5.01 -29.30 2.06
CA GLN A 88 5.96 -28.33 1.48
C GLN A 88 6.94 -28.96 0.47
N GLU A 89 7.41 -30.19 0.71
CA GLU A 89 8.32 -30.87 -0.23
C GLU A 89 7.63 -31.13 -1.58
N ALA A 90 6.39 -31.62 -1.55
CA ALA A 90 5.60 -31.83 -2.76
C ALA A 90 5.27 -30.50 -3.46
N TYR A 91 5.08 -29.42 -2.69
CA TYR A 91 4.88 -28.06 -3.22
C TYR A 91 6.08 -27.59 -4.02
N LEU A 92 7.27 -27.66 -3.42
CA LEU A 92 8.53 -27.26 -4.09
C LEU A 92 8.84 -28.15 -5.28
N LYS A 93 8.53 -29.46 -5.20
CA LYS A 93 8.65 -30.35 -6.36
C LYS A 93 7.74 -29.90 -7.51
N ARG A 94 6.49 -29.58 -7.22
CA ARG A 94 5.53 -29.13 -8.24
C ARG A 94 5.93 -27.79 -8.86
N VAL A 95 6.43 -26.86 -8.05
CA VAL A 95 7.02 -25.59 -8.51
C VAL A 95 8.13 -25.85 -9.53
N ASN A 96 9.07 -26.74 -9.21
CA ASN A 96 10.18 -27.08 -10.10
C ASN A 96 9.72 -27.77 -11.39
N GLU A 97 8.76 -28.71 -11.31
CA GLU A 97 8.18 -29.38 -12.48
C GLU A 97 7.54 -28.41 -13.47
N LEU A 98 6.91 -27.34 -12.96
CA LEU A 98 6.24 -26.33 -13.78
C LEU A 98 7.16 -25.18 -14.19
N GLY A 99 8.41 -25.16 -13.72
CA GLY A 99 9.33 -24.03 -13.93
C GLY A 99 8.79 -22.73 -13.35
N ILE A 100 8.11 -22.79 -12.19
CA ILE A 100 7.51 -21.63 -11.54
C ILE A 100 8.59 -20.85 -10.77
N GLN A 101 8.66 -19.55 -11.02
CA GLN A 101 9.18 -18.58 -10.07
C GLN A 101 8.01 -17.98 -9.30
N PHE A 102 8.01 -18.08 -7.97
CA PHE A 102 6.91 -17.59 -7.12
C PHE A 102 7.37 -16.61 -6.07
N ASN A 103 6.45 -15.78 -5.60
CA ASN A 103 6.58 -15.06 -4.34
C ASN A 103 5.19 -14.60 -3.84
N GLY A 104 5.14 -14.04 -2.64
CA GLY A 104 4.01 -13.32 -2.09
C GLY A 104 4.46 -11.99 -1.52
N THR A 105 3.52 -11.07 -1.34
CA THR A 105 3.78 -9.89 -0.50
C THR A 105 2.55 -9.54 0.31
N THR A 106 2.80 -9.22 1.58
CA THR A 106 1.83 -8.65 2.51
C THR A 106 2.15 -7.18 2.76
N SER A 107 1.17 -6.32 2.56
CA SER A 107 1.25 -4.89 2.89
C SER A 107 0.14 -4.48 3.84
N GLU A 108 0.06 -3.17 4.11
CA GLU A 108 -1.08 -2.63 4.85
C GLU A 108 -2.40 -2.94 4.16
N GLU A 109 -2.48 -2.88 2.83
CA GLU A 109 -3.74 -2.81 2.08
C GLU A 109 -4.11 -4.10 1.35
N ARG A 110 -3.12 -4.96 1.06
CA ARG A 110 -3.33 -6.21 0.32
C ARG A 110 -2.38 -7.34 0.72
N VAL A 111 -2.81 -8.56 0.42
CA VAL A 111 -1.93 -9.73 0.29
C VAL A 111 -2.07 -10.23 -1.15
N ASN A 112 -0.95 -10.40 -1.84
CA ASN A 112 -0.94 -10.99 -3.17
C ASN A 112 0.02 -12.18 -3.25
N TYR A 113 -0.29 -13.10 -4.16
CA TYR A 113 0.47 -14.32 -4.41
C TYR A 113 0.63 -14.48 -5.90
N PHE A 114 1.83 -14.77 -6.37
CA PHE A 114 2.07 -14.81 -7.80
C PHE A 114 3.05 -15.89 -8.23
N PHE A 115 2.78 -16.44 -9.41
CA PHE A 115 3.56 -17.47 -10.08
C PHE A 115 3.88 -16.99 -11.49
N THR A 116 5.15 -16.97 -11.87
CA THR A 116 5.60 -16.74 -13.25
C THR A 116 6.18 -18.03 -13.80
N MET A 117 5.74 -18.44 -14.99
CA MET A 117 6.11 -19.72 -15.61
C MET A 117 6.06 -19.64 -17.13
N PRO A 118 6.65 -20.61 -17.86
CA PRO A 118 6.42 -20.76 -19.29
C PRO A 118 4.94 -20.87 -19.63
N VAL A 119 4.47 -20.16 -20.66
CA VAL A 119 3.03 -20.04 -20.99
C VAL A 119 2.32 -21.39 -21.20
N HIS A 120 3.03 -22.40 -21.73
CA HIS A 120 2.45 -23.74 -21.94
C HIS A 120 2.04 -24.44 -20.62
N ASN A 121 2.50 -23.95 -19.47
CA ASN A 121 2.13 -24.45 -18.15
C ASN A 121 0.96 -23.66 -17.49
N LEU A 122 0.37 -22.68 -18.17
CA LEU A 122 -0.67 -21.81 -17.61
C LEU A 122 -1.82 -22.58 -16.96
N ASP A 123 -2.34 -23.64 -17.62
CA ASP A 123 -3.45 -24.43 -17.08
C ASP A 123 -3.09 -25.13 -15.76
N ALA A 124 -1.88 -25.70 -15.70
CA ALA A 124 -1.36 -26.33 -14.50
C ALA A 124 -1.08 -25.30 -13.39
N GLY A 125 -0.60 -24.11 -13.76
CA GLY A 125 -0.41 -22.98 -12.85
C GLY A 125 -1.72 -22.47 -12.25
N LEU A 126 -2.78 -22.35 -13.05
CA LEU A 126 -4.10 -21.93 -12.60
C LEU A 126 -4.72 -22.95 -11.63
N GLN A 127 -4.58 -24.25 -11.93
CA GLN A 127 -5.00 -25.32 -11.02
C GLN A 127 -4.22 -25.25 -9.70
N PHE A 128 -2.91 -25.05 -9.78
CA PHE A 128 -2.07 -24.95 -8.60
C PHE A 128 -2.42 -23.74 -7.71
N MET A 129 -2.66 -22.57 -8.32
CA MET A 129 -3.15 -21.37 -7.64
C MET A 129 -4.51 -21.62 -6.98
N ASN A 130 -5.43 -22.29 -7.68
CA ASN A 130 -6.75 -22.65 -7.17
C ASN A 130 -6.67 -23.52 -5.90
N SER A 131 -5.79 -24.52 -5.89
CA SER A 131 -5.57 -25.38 -4.72
C SER A 131 -5.01 -24.60 -3.53
N ALA A 132 -4.02 -23.74 -3.78
CA ALA A 132 -3.33 -22.97 -2.75
C ALA A 132 -4.23 -21.91 -2.09
N ILE A 133 -5.04 -21.18 -2.88
CA ILE A 133 -5.89 -20.11 -2.35
C ILE A 133 -7.16 -20.64 -1.64
N ARG A 134 -7.79 -21.69 -2.18
CA ARG A 134 -9.07 -22.20 -1.65
C ARG A 134 -8.87 -23.21 -0.54
N TYR A 135 -7.83 -24.04 -0.62
CA TYR A 135 -7.70 -25.21 0.23
C TYR A 135 -6.33 -25.37 0.94
N PRO A 136 -5.76 -24.29 1.51
CA PRO A 136 -4.58 -24.42 2.38
C PRO A 136 -4.93 -25.24 3.63
N LEU A 137 -4.04 -26.17 4.00
CA LEU A 137 -4.25 -27.05 5.14
C LEU A 137 -3.85 -26.41 6.47
N PHE A 138 -2.90 -25.46 6.48
CA PHE A 138 -2.36 -24.83 7.69
C PHE A 138 -1.92 -25.87 8.72
N LEU A 139 -1.10 -26.83 8.30
CA LEU A 139 -0.67 -27.93 9.17
C LEU A 139 0.12 -27.37 10.37
N PRO A 140 -0.23 -27.72 11.62
CA PRO A 140 0.48 -27.22 12.81
C PRO A 140 1.98 -27.53 12.81
N SER A 141 2.37 -28.65 12.20
CA SER A 141 3.78 -29.05 12.04
C SER A 141 4.55 -28.17 11.06
N GLU A 142 3.88 -27.60 10.05
CA GLU A 142 4.49 -26.66 9.11
C GLU A 142 4.51 -25.25 9.70
N MET A 143 3.44 -24.83 10.39
CA MET A 143 3.40 -23.54 11.11
C MET A 143 4.55 -23.44 12.11
N LYS A 144 4.74 -24.47 12.95
CA LYS A 144 5.83 -24.50 13.95
C LYS A 144 7.24 -24.39 13.33
N LYS A 145 7.42 -24.84 12.08
CA LYS A 145 8.69 -24.70 11.36
C LYS A 145 8.87 -23.30 10.79
N GLU A 146 7.77 -22.63 10.48
CA GLU A 146 7.75 -21.30 9.89
C GLU A 146 7.85 -20.18 10.94
N ASP A 147 7.38 -20.42 12.16
CA ASP A 147 7.49 -19.49 13.29
C ASP A 147 8.89 -18.86 13.42
N PRO A 148 10.01 -19.62 13.51
CA PRO A 148 11.34 -19.01 13.60
C PRO A 148 11.81 -18.32 12.32
N VAL A 149 11.22 -18.63 11.16
CA VAL A 149 11.55 -17.96 9.89
C VAL A 149 10.96 -16.56 9.90
N VAL A 150 9.65 -16.44 10.17
CA VAL A 150 8.94 -15.15 10.24
C VAL A 150 9.49 -14.30 11.40
N ASP A 151 9.73 -14.90 12.56
CA ASP A 151 10.35 -14.24 13.70
C ASP A 151 11.76 -13.72 13.38
N GLY A 152 12.54 -14.50 12.62
CA GLY A 152 13.86 -14.09 12.15
C GLY A 152 13.82 -12.92 11.16
N GLU A 153 12.75 -12.79 10.36
CA GLU A 153 12.56 -11.62 9.50
C GLU A 153 12.29 -10.36 10.31
N PHE A 154 11.47 -10.50 11.36
CA PHE A 154 11.22 -9.44 12.33
C PHE A 154 12.51 -9.02 13.03
N GLN A 155 13.27 -9.96 13.59
CA GLN A 155 14.55 -9.68 14.25
C GLN A 155 15.57 -9.00 13.33
N ARG A 156 15.56 -9.36 12.04
CA ARG A 156 16.38 -8.70 11.03
C ARG A 156 15.95 -7.23 10.84
N ALA A 157 14.65 -6.94 10.85
CA ALA A 157 14.17 -5.56 10.84
C ALA A 157 14.58 -4.80 12.12
N GLU A 158 14.46 -5.44 13.30
CA GLU A 158 14.88 -4.86 14.59
C GLU A 158 16.38 -4.54 14.68
N SER A 159 17.19 -5.20 13.86
CA SER A 159 18.64 -4.93 13.82
C SER A 159 18.96 -3.56 13.20
N ASP A 160 18.03 -2.97 12.44
CA ASP A 160 18.15 -1.60 11.95
C ASP A 160 17.91 -0.59 13.10
N PRO A 161 18.83 0.34 13.37
CA PRO A 161 18.61 1.37 14.38
C PRO A 161 17.30 2.17 14.19
N THR A 162 16.83 2.38 12.95
CA THR A 162 15.59 3.13 12.68
C THR A 162 14.34 2.40 13.11
N PHE A 163 14.34 1.06 13.18
CA PHE A 163 13.17 0.28 13.54
C PHE A 163 12.54 0.72 14.86
N SER A 164 13.37 0.93 15.88
CA SER A 164 12.92 1.41 17.20
C SER A 164 12.26 2.79 17.15
N LEU A 165 12.70 3.65 16.23
CA LEU A 165 12.11 4.96 15.98
C LEU A 165 10.77 4.82 15.24
N GLU A 166 10.71 3.97 14.21
CA GLU A 166 9.50 3.68 13.42
C GLU A 166 8.40 3.04 14.26
N ASP A 167 8.70 2.01 15.07
CA ASP A 167 7.71 1.35 15.94
C ASP A 167 7.11 2.34 16.94
N LYS A 168 7.96 3.10 17.67
CA LYS A 168 7.47 4.10 18.63
C LYS A 168 6.70 5.24 17.94
N PHE A 169 7.16 5.67 16.77
CA PHE A 169 6.49 6.67 15.94
C PHE A 169 5.09 6.18 15.54
N ASN A 170 4.99 4.99 14.94
CA ASN A 170 3.74 4.42 14.46
C ASN A 170 2.77 4.09 15.60
N ARG A 171 3.25 3.61 16.75
CA ARG A 171 2.40 3.43 17.95
C ARG A 171 1.75 4.72 18.41
N LYS A 172 2.47 5.85 18.32
CA LYS A 172 1.91 7.18 18.62
C LYS A 172 1.00 7.70 17.51
N MET A 173 1.36 7.46 16.26
CA MET A 173 0.63 7.90 15.07
C MET A 173 -0.75 7.25 14.97
N TRP A 174 -0.83 5.96 15.31
CA TRP A 174 -2.02 5.14 15.06
C TRP A 174 -2.73 4.69 16.34
N GLY A 175 -2.07 4.81 17.51
CA GLY A 175 -2.66 4.50 18.80
C GLY A 175 -3.24 3.08 18.86
N GLY A 176 -4.51 2.96 19.22
CA GLY A 176 -5.22 1.67 19.28
C GLY A 176 -5.47 1.01 17.91
N LEU A 177 -5.06 1.64 16.80
CA LEU A 177 -5.09 1.06 15.46
C LEU A 177 -3.68 0.72 14.95
N TYR A 178 -2.67 0.67 15.83
CA TYR A 178 -1.29 0.34 15.46
C TYR A 178 -1.17 -1.00 14.74
N SER A 179 -1.86 -2.05 15.21
CA SER A 179 -1.88 -3.36 14.54
C SER A 179 -2.31 -3.28 13.08
N ARG A 180 -3.15 -2.29 12.74
CA ARG A 180 -3.63 -2.05 11.38
C ARG A 180 -2.60 -1.42 10.44
N LYS A 181 -1.49 -0.96 11.00
CA LYS A 181 -0.39 -0.26 10.31
C LYS A 181 0.95 -0.95 10.50
N ASN A 182 0.90 -2.22 10.93
CA ASN A 182 2.07 -3.00 11.29
C ASN A 182 2.04 -4.38 10.60
N PRO A 183 2.34 -4.45 9.29
CA PRO A 183 2.29 -5.71 8.54
C PRO A 183 3.30 -6.76 9.01
N ILE A 184 4.43 -6.34 9.59
CA ILE A 184 5.44 -7.27 10.10
C ILE A 184 4.96 -7.99 11.38
N GLY A 185 4.06 -7.36 12.15
CA GLY A 185 3.28 -8.03 13.21
C GLY A 185 3.79 -7.82 14.64
N ASP A 186 3.40 -8.74 15.53
CA ASP A 186 3.90 -8.78 16.90
C ASP A 186 4.47 -10.17 17.20
N HIS A 187 5.69 -10.23 17.74
CA HIS A 187 6.37 -11.48 18.08
C HIS A 187 5.48 -12.47 18.84
N GLN A 188 4.78 -12.01 19.89
CA GLN A 188 3.99 -12.89 20.73
C GLN A 188 2.77 -13.42 19.99
N ILE A 189 2.18 -12.59 19.12
CA ILE A 189 1.01 -12.98 18.33
C ILE A 189 1.39 -13.98 17.24
N ILE A 190 2.53 -13.76 16.56
CA ILE A 190 3.06 -14.66 15.53
C ILE A 190 3.41 -16.02 16.14
N LEU A 191 4.21 -16.02 17.21
CA LEU A 191 4.66 -17.26 17.87
C LEU A 191 3.53 -18.03 18.58
N SER A 192 2.37 -17.41 18.80
CA SER A 192 1.17 -18.04 19.36
C SER A 192 0.07 -18.31 18.31
N ALA A 193 0.39 -18.17 17.03
CA ALA A 193 -0.56 -18.42 15.96
C ALA A 193 -1.04 -19.88 15.94
N THR A 194 -2.31 -20.08 15.59
CA THR A 194 -2.91 -21.42 15.50
C THR A 194 -3.60 -21.61 14.16
N GLN A 195 -3.84 -22.88 13.82
CA GLN A 195 -4.60 -23.25 12.62
C GLN A 195 -5.98 -22.59 12.61
N GLU A 196 -6.64 -22.49 13.77
CA GLU A 196 -7.95 -21.85 13.90
C GLU A 196 -7.88 -20.36 13.55
N LYS A 197 -6.84 -19.63 13.99
CA LYS A 197 -6.66 -18.23 13.60
C LYS A 197 -6.49 -18.08 12.08
N MET A 198 -5.74 -18.97 11.43
CA MET A 198 -5.61 -18.99 9.96
C MET A 198 -6.96 -19.24 9.28
N LYS A 199 -7.77 -20.17 9.81
CA LYS A 199 -9.14 -20.43 9.31
C LYS A 199 -10.10 -19.26 9.55
N VAL A 200 -9.94 -18.50 10.63
CA VAL A 200 -10.70 -17.26 10.86
C VAL A 200 -10.35 -16.22 9.80
N ILE A 201 -9.06 -15.98 9.52
CA ILE A 201 -8.63 -15.07 8.45
C ILE A 201 -9.18 -15.52 7.10
N GLN A 202 -9.05 -16.82 6.79
CA GLN A 202 -9.57 -17.41 5.56
C GLN A 202 -11.09 -17.14 5.42
N GLY A 203 -11.87 -17.47 6.46
CA GLY A 203 -13.32 -17.32 6.46
C GLY A 203 -13.80 -15.86 6.45
N LYS A 204 -12.94 -14.90 6.80
CA LYS A 204 -13.26 -13.48 6.70
C LYS A 204 -13.01 -12.93 5.30
N TYR A 205 -11.83 -13.17 4.74
CA TYR A 205 -11.35 -12.36 3.62
C TYR A 205 -11.05 -13.14 2.33
N TYR A 206 -10.85 -14.47 2.40
CA TYR A 206 -10.42 -15.27 1.25
C TYR A 206 -11.61 -15.86 0.50
N TRP A 207 -12.26 -14.99 -0.28
CA TRP A 207 -13.46 -15.29 -1.07
C TRP A 207 -13.33 -14.73 -2.49
N PRO A 208 -14.00 -15.31 -3.51
CA PRO A 208 -13.90 -14.83 -4.88
C PRO A 208 -14.36 -13.38 -5.00
N ASN A 209 -15.47 -13.02 -4.34
CA ASN A 209 -16.03 -11.67 -4.32
C ASN A 209 -15.23 -10.65 -3.45
N ASN A 210 -14.09 -11.05 -2.88
CA ASN A 210 -13.12 -10.18 -2.21
C ASN A 210 -11.70 -10.30 -2.82
N SER A 211 -11.60 -10.90 -4.02
CA SER A 211 -10.33 -11.20 -4.69
C SER A 211 -10.34 -10.73 -6.14
N ILE A 212 -9.16 -10.48 -6.68
CA ILE A 212 -8.92 -10.33 -8.12
C ILE A 212 -7.85 -11.33 -8.55
N LEU A 213 -8.10 -12.02 -9.65
CA LEU A 213 -7.13 -12.88 -10.33
C LEU A 213 -6.63 -12.16 -11.57
N VAL A 214 -5.34 -11.88 -11.64
CA VAL A 214 -4.68 -11.25 -12.77
C VAL A 214 -3.82 -12.27 -13.50
N ILE A 215 -3.97 -12.34 -14.83
CA ILE A 215 -3.13 -13.17 -15.70
C ILE A 215 -2.47 -12.24 -16.69
N ALA A 216 -1.14 -12.25 -16.76
CA ALA A 216 -0.39 -11.39 -17.66
C ALA A 216 0.68 -12.15 -18.44
N GLY A 217 0.96 -11.75 -19.68
CA GLY A 217 1.99 -12.35 -20.53
C GLY A 217 1.46 -12.77 -21.90
N ASP A 218 2.08 -13.78 -22.51
CA ASP A 218 1.77 -14.25 -23.86
C ASP A 218 0.48 -15.08 -23.89
N VAL A 219 -0.65 -14.43 -23.61
CA VAL A 219 -1.95 -15.07 -23.45
C VAL A 219 -3.02 -14.36 -24.26
N HIS A 220 -4.12 -15.08 -24.53
CA HIS A 220 -5.32 -14.51 -25.15
C HIS A 220 -6.46 -14.43 -24.13
N HIS A 221 -7.01 -13.22 -23.93
CA HIS A 221 -8.00 -12.96 -22.88
C HIS A 221 -9.23 -13.86 -22.94
N ASN A 222 -9.77 -14.14 -24.13
CA ASN A 222 -10.95 -15.02 -24.25
C ASN A 222 -10.66 -16.44 -23.78
N GLU A 223 -9.50 -16.99 -24.14
CA GLU A 223 -9.08 -18.33 -23.69
C GLU A 223 -8.84 -18.36 -22.18
N VAL A 224 -8.21 -17.31 -21.64
CA VAL A 224 -7.98 -17.19 -20.20
C VAL A 224 -9.29 -17.09 -19.43
N PHE A 225 -10.25 -16.29 -19.89
CA PHE A 225 -11.56 -16.19 -19.24
C PHE A 225 -12.28 -17.54 -19.20
N ASP A 226 -12.25 -18.32 -20.28
CA ASP A 226 -12.84 -19.66 -20.30
C ASP A 226 -12.12 -20.62 -19.33
N LYS A 227 -10.78 -20.62 -19.33
CA LYS A 227 -9.97 -21.43 -18.40
C LYS A 227 -10.27 -21.08 -16.94
N VAL A 228 -10.27 -19.79 -16.61
CA VAL A 228 -10.54 -19.31 -15.25
C VAL A 228 -11.98 -19.62 -14.84
N LYS A 229 -12.96 -19.43 -15.72
CA LYS A 229 -14.35 -19.81 -15.44
C LYS A 229 -14.48 -21.30 -15.14
N ASN A 230 -13.79 -22.15 -15.88
CA ASN A 230 -13.82 -23.60 -15.67
C ASN A 230 -13.16 -24.03 -14.34
N ILE A 231 -12.10 -23.34 -13.91
CA ILE A 231 -11.32 -23.72 -12.71
C ILE A 231 -11.88 -23.06 -11.43
N PHE A 232 -12.28 -21.79 -11.50
CA PHE A 232 -12.67 -20.97 -10.34
C PHE A 232 -14.17 -20.71 -10.27
N GLY A 233 -14.95 -21.05 -11.31
CA GLY A 233 -16.40 -20.75 -11.36
C GLY A 233 -17.23 -21.43 -10.27
N ASP A 234 -16.72 -22.53 -9.70
CA ASP A 234 -17.36 -23.24 -8.58
C ASP A 234 -16.91 -22.72 -7.19
N TRP A 235 -15.96 -21.78 -7.13
CA TRP A 235 -15.53 -21.18 -5.87
C TRP A 235 -16.70 -20.39 -5.29
N GLN A 236 -17.23 -20.87 -4.17
CA GLN A 236 -18.41 -20.28 -3.56
C GLN A 236 -18.10 -18.87 -3.03
N PRO A 237 -18.95 -17.87 -3.32
CA PRO A 237 -18.82 -16.55 -2.70
C PRO A 237 -19.17 -16.60 -1.22
N SER A 238 -18.73 -15.59 -0.47
CA SER A 238 -19.03 -15.48 0.96
C SER A 238 -20.52 -15.29 1.27
N GLY A 239 -21.30 -14.74 0.32
CA GLY A 239 -22.67 -14.29 0.52
C GLY A 239 -22.79 -13.01 1.35
N PHE A 240 -21.68 -12.32 1.63
CA PHE A 240 -21.65 -11.05 2.38
C PHE A 240 -20.48 -10.15 1.92
N ASP A 241 -20.60 -8.84 2.11
CA ASP A 241 -19.45 -7.94 2.00
C ASP A 241 -18.61 -8.03 3.30
N ALA A 242 -17.33 -8.39 3.19
CA ALA A 242 -16.44 -8.56 4.32
C ALA A 242 -16.27 -7.27 5.14
N PHE A 243 -16.23 -6.11 4.50
CA PHE A 243 -16.03 -4.81 5.15
C PHE A 243 -17.32 -4.20 5.70
N GLN A 244 -18.49 -4.67 5.27
CA GLN A 244 -19.75 -4.37 5.96
C GLN A 244 -19.92 -5.25 7.19
N LYS A 245 -19.57 -6.54 7.09
CA LYS A 245 -19.70 -7.50 8.19
C LYS A 245 -18.65 -7.27 9.28
N TRP A 246 -17.44 -6.88 8.90
CA TRP A 246 -16.34 -6.53 9.80
C TRP A 246 -15.79 -5.16 9.40
N PRO A 247 -16.43 -4.07 9.83
CA PRO A 247 -16.00 -2.73 9.47
C PRO A 247 -14.62 -2.42 10.03
N ILE A 248 -13.80 -1.78 9.19
CA ILE A 248 -12.49 -1.26 9.61
C ILE A 248 -12.72 0.06 10.36
N PRO A 249 -12.20 0.23 11.58
CA PRO A 249 -12.34 1.48 12.32
C PRO A 249 -11.65 2.65 11.62
N GLU A 250 -12.29 3.81 11.62
CA GLU A 250 -11.68 5.05 11.12
C GLU A 250 -10.60 5.57 12.09
N VAL A 251 -9.52 6.11 11.53
CA VAL A 251 -8.48 6.76 12.31
C VAL A 251 -9.02 8.09 12.85
N LYS A 252 -8.95 8.26 14.17
CA LYS A 252 -9.31 9.53 14.80
C LYS A 252 -8.19 10.54 14.54
N PRO A 253 -8.51 11.81 14.26
CA PRO A 253 -7.49 12.86 14.18
C PRO A 253 -6.59 12.84 15.42
N LEU A 254 -5.30 13.09 15.22
CA LEU A 254 -4.37 13.30 16.34
C LEU A 254 -4.93 14.41 17.25
N GLY A 255 -5.32 14.06 18.47
CA GLY A 255 -5.88 15.00 19.43
C GLY A 255 -4.81 15.68 20.29
N GLY A 256 -5.10 16.90 20.74
CA GLY A 256 -4.25 17.63 21.70
C GLY A 256 -2.97 18.22 21.08
N ASP A 257 -1.92 18.36 21.91
CA ASP A 257 -0.62 18.88 21.50
C ASP A 257 0.16 17.88 20.62
N THR A 258 1.17 18.39 19.90
CA THR A 258 2.11 17.56 19.16
C THR A 258 2.75 16.49 20.06
N LEU A 259 2.73 15.24 19.63
CA LEU A 259 3.27 14.11 20.37
C LEU A 259 4.77 13.97 20.10
N ASN A 260 5.58 14.50 21.02
CA ASN A 260 7.03 14.52 20.89
C ASN A 260 7.70 13.38 21.68
N PHE A 261 8.80 12.84 21.15
CA PHE A 261 9.65 11.91 21.89
C PHE A 261 11.11 11.90 21.42
N VAL A 262 11.99 11.47 22.32
CA VAL A 262 13.40 11.20 22.07
C VAL A 262 13.65 9.71 22.32
N LEU A 263 14.51 9.10 21.52
CA LEU A 263 15.05 7.75 21.69
C LEU A 263 16.56 7.78 21.53
N THR A 264 17.20 6.79 22.14
CA THR A 264 18.60 6.47 21.86
C THR A 264 18.75 5.04 21.39
N ASN A 265 19.72 4.81 20.52
CA ASN A 265 20.10 3.46 20.08
C ASN A 265 21.62 3.42 19.89
N GLN A 266 22.25 2.38 20.45
CA GLN A 266 23.71 2.22 20.42
C GLN A 266 24.27 2.01 19.00
N ASN A 267 23.45 1.49 18.08
CA ASN A 267 23.81 1.28 16.68
C ASN A 267 23.65 2.55 15.83
N ALA A 268 22.94 3.57 16.33
CA ALA A 268 22.78 4.83 15.63
C ALA A 268 24.11 5.60 15.60
N ARG A 269 24.50 6.07 14.40
CA ARG A 269 25.72 6.86 14.19
C ARG A 269 25.45 8.35 13.99
N VAL A 270 24.25 8.68 13.52
CA VAL A 270 23.77 10.02 13.24
C VAL A 270 22.37 10.20 13.84
N PRO A 271 21.95 11.44 14.14
CA PRO A 271 20.57 11.69 14.54
C PRO A 271 19.62 11.43 13.37
N ILE A 272 18.46 10.85 13.66
CA ILE A 272 17.41 10.58 12.65
C ILE A 272 16.09 11.08 13.21
N VAL A 273 15.36 11.86 12.41
CA VAL A 273 14.12 12.51 12.79
C VAL A 273 13.00 11.99 11.92
N PHE A 274 11.89 11.63 12.56
CA PHE A 274 10.60 11.48 11.88
C PHE A 274 9.60 12.48 12.42
N GLN A 275 8.83 13.06 11.51
CA GLN A 275 7.61 13.77 11.84
C GLN A 275 6.49 13.26 10.94
N GLY A 276 5.25 13.28 11.40
CA GLY A 276 4.15 12.95 10.50
C GLY A 276 2.77 13.28 10.99
N TRP A 277 1.88 13.24 10.02
CA TRP A 277 0.47 13.61 10.09
C TRP A 277 -0.39 12.50 9.49
N HIS A 278 -1.67 12.49 9.86
CA HIS A 278 -2.66 11.70 9.14
C HIS A 278 -2.91 12.39 7.79
N GLY A 279 -2.77 11.64 6.70
CA GLY A 279 -2.97 12.13 5.35
C GLY A 279 -4.33 11.80 4.76
N PRO A 280 -4.56 12.17 3.49
CA PRO A 280 -5.77 11.81 2.77
C PRO A 280 -5.87 10.30 2.54
N ASP A 281 -7.10 9.85 2.25
CA ASP A 281 -7.41 8.48 1.85
C ASP A 281 -8.21 8.47 0.54
N THR A 282 -8.20 7.34 -0.16
CA THR A 282 -8.80 7.23 -1.50
C THR A 282 -10.33 7.09 -1.48
N ARG A 283 -10.95 6.91 -0.30
CA ARG A 283 -12.42 6.83 -0.16
C ARG A 283 -13.06 8.20 0.01
N ASN A 284 -12.40 9.08 0.77
CA ASN A 284 -12.97 10.31 1.29
C ASN A 284 -12.32 11.57 0.70
N ASP A 285 -11.06 11.49 0.25
CA ASP A 285 -10.35 12.63 -0.32
C ASP A 285 -9.31 12.24 -1.38
N VAL A 286 -9.80 11.62 -2.45
CA VAL A 286 -8.99 11.21 -3.61
C VAL A 286 -8.27 12.39 -4.27
N LYS A 287 -8.82 13.60 -4.22
CA LYS A 287 -8.19 14.77 -4.85
C LYS A 287 -6.90 15.16 -4.14
N SER A 288 -6.91 15.14 -2.81
CA SER A 288 -5.74 15.48 -2.00
C SER A 288 -4.63 14.42 -2.09
N THR A 289 -4.91 13.17 -2.50
CA THR A 289 -3.86 12.16 -2.69
C THR A 289 -2.90 12.56 -3.83
N TYR A 290 -3.42 13.08 -4.94
CA TYR A 290 -2.60 13.60 -6.05
C TYR A 290 -1.79 14.83 -5.63
N ALA A 291 -2.40 15.74 -4.87
CA ALA A 291 -1.72 16.91 -4.34
C ALA A 291 -0.59 16.54 -3.38
N ALA A 292 -0.80 15.52 -2.55
CA ALA A 292 0.21 14.99 -1.63
C ALA A 292 1.41 14.38 -2.38
N ASP A 293 1.18 13.58 -3.41
CA ASP A 293 2.25 12.98 -4.24
C ASP A 293 3.08 14.05 -4.93
N ILE A 294 2.43 15.04 -5.54
CA ILE A 294 3.11 16.14 -6.24
C ILE A 294 3.89 17.01 -5.25
N PHE A 295 3.30 17.40 -4.12
CA PHE A 295 3.98 18.22 -3.13
C PHE A 295 5.22 17.50 -2.56
N SER A 296 5.08 16.22 -2.22
CA SER A 296 6.20 15.36 -1.80
C SER A 296 7.31 15.33 -2.84
N THR A 297 6.95 15.19 -4.12
CA THR A 297 7.90 15.20 -5.23
C THR A 297 8.59 16.56 -5.39
N ILE A 298 7.86 17.67 -5.28
CA ILE A 298 8.43 19.04 -5.32
C ILE A 298 9.50 19.20 -4.24
N LEU A 299 9.23 18.77 -3.00
CA LEU A 299 10.18 18.87 -1.89
C LEU A 299 11.43 18.01 -2.13
N GLY A 300 11.30 16.89 -2.85
CA GLY A 300 12.40 15.99 -3.21
C GLY A 300 13.27 16.46 -4.39
N LEU A 301 12.84 17.47 -5.18
CA LEU A 301 13.65 17.99 -6.28
C LEU A 301 14.94 18.60 -5.75
N ALA A 302 16.09 18.32 -6.39
CA ALA A 302 17.37 18.93 -6.02
C ALA A 302 17.33 20.47 -6.08
N SER A 303 16.52 21.05 -6.97
CA SER A 303 16.32 22.50 -7.06
C SER A 303 15.40 23.08 -5.99
N SER A 304 14.74 22.25 -5.18
CA SER A 304 13.70 22.70 -4.25
C SER A 304 14.29 23.58 -3.16
N LYS A 305 13.49 24.53 -2.67
CA LYS A 305 13.88 25.32 -1.49
C LYS A 305 14.18 24.41 -0.31
N PHE A 306 13.37 23.38 -0.09
CA PHE A 306 13.54 22.45 1.01
C PHE A 306 14.90 21.72 0.99
N GLN A 307 15.31 21.18 -0.18
CA GLN A 307 16.64 20.56 -0.33
C GLN A 307 17.76 21.58 -0.15
N ARG A 308 17.65 22.75 -0.78
CA ARG A 308 18.69 23.79 -0.68
C ARG A 308 18.92 24.27 0.75
N GLU A 309 17.83 24.49 1.47
CA GLU A 309 17.86 25.09 2.80
C GLU A 309 18.30 24.10 3.89
N LEU A 310 18.09 22.78 3.69
CA LEU A 310 18.47 21.75 4.67
C LEU A 310 19.70 20.95 4.25
N VAL A 311 19.76 20.45 3.02
CA VAL A 311 20.80 19.54 2.55
C VAL A 311 21.98 20.31 1.94
N ASP A 312 21.74 21.19 0.97
CA ASP A 312 22.84 21.92 0.31
C ASP A 312 23.53 22.91 1.26
N SER A 313 22.80 23.41 2.26
CA SER A 313 23.35 24.25 3.34
C SER A 313 24.24 23.48 4.32
N GLY A 314 24.22 22.15 4.29
CA GLY A 314 24.99 21.27 5.18
C GLY A 314 24.34 21.01 6.55
N LEU A 315 23.11 21.49 6.79
CA LEU A 315 22.38 21.29 8.04
C LEU A 315 21.88 19.85 8.22
N ALA A 316 21.54 19.18 7.12
CA ALA A 316 21.10 17.79 7.07
C ALA A 316 21.88 17.02 6.00
N LEU A 317 22.10 15.73 6.25
CA LEU A 317 22.63 14.80 5.26
C LEU A 317 21.54 14.36 4.27
N GLN A 318 20.29 14.33 4.74
CA GLN A 318 19.13 13.95 3.95
C GLN A 318 17.88 14.56 4.58
N ALA A 319 16.94 15.02 3.77
CA ALA A 319 15.62 15.42 4.23
C ALA A 319 14.59 15.17 3.13
N GLY A 320 13.37 14.79 3.51
CA GLY A 320 12.29 14.60 2.57
C GLY A 320 10.95 14.46 3.26
N LEU A 321 9.90 14.62 2.48
CA LEU A 321 8.53 14.35 2.88
C LEU A 321 7.93 13.39 1.86
N SER A 322 7.24 12.38 2.34
CA SER A 322 6.51 11.41 1.55
C SER A 322 5.08 11.28 2.05
N TYR A 323 4.22 10.78 1.17
CA TYR A 323 2.86 10.37 1.46
C TYR A 323 2.66 8.96 0.92
N GLN A 324 1.99 8.11 1.69
CA GLN A 324 1.60 6.78 1.24
C GLN A 324 0.08 6.75 0.99
N SER A 325 -0.29 6.59 -0.28
CA SER A 325 -1.68 6.38 -0.69
C SER A 325 -2.24 5.08 -0.10
N ALA A 326 -3.41 5.17 0.53
CA ALA A 326 -4.12 4.04 1.13
C ALA A 326 -5.64 4.24 1.06
N LYS A 327 -6.40 3.15 1.14
CA LYS A 327 -7.86 3.16 1.16
C LYS A 327 -8.40 3.80 2.43
N TYR A 328 -7.75 3.50 3.55
CA TYR A 328 -7.92 4.19 4.81
C TYR A 328 -6.79 5.22 4.98
N THR A 329 -6.84 6.03 6.04
CA THR A 329 -5.86 7.08 6.30
C THR A 329 -4.41 6.63 6.06
N GLY A 330 -3.74 7.26 5.08
CA GLY A 330 -2.32 7.07 4.82
C GLY A 330 -1.44 8.05 5.63
N PRO A 331 -0.19 7.71 5.97
CA PRO A 331 0.72 8.65 6.62
C PRO A 331 1.24 9.71 5.65
N ILE A 332 1.36 10.95 6.15
CA ILE A 332 2.30 11.94 5.63
C ILE A 332 3.51 11.85 6.56
N GLN A 333 4.68 11.50 6.02
CA GLN A 333 5.89 11.29 6.80
C GLN A 333 7.01 12.18 6.29
N LEU A 334 7.52 13.03 7.17
CA LEU A 334 8.75 13.76 6.97
C LEU A 334 9.88 13.01 7.66
N PHE A 335 10.99 12.81 6.95
CA PHE A 335 12.21 12.31 7.51
C PHE A 335 13.33 13.34 7.35
N CYS A 336 14.24 13.38 8.31
CA CYS A 336 15.44 14.21 8.25
C CYS A 336 16.58 13.49 8.98
N VAL A 337 17.78 13.56 8.41
CA VAL A 337 19.01 13.08 9.03
C VAL A 337 19.89 14.30 9.27
N PRO A 338 19.75 15.01 10.41
CA PRO A 338 20.53 16.20 10.69
C PRO A 338 22.03 15.92 10.71
N ASN A 339 22.82 16.92 10.31
CA ASN A 339 24.24 16.92 10.60
C ASN A 339 24.43 17.01 12.13
N PRO A 340 25.13 16.06 12.76
CA PRO A 340 25.42 16.08 14.20
C PRO A 340 25.85 17.44 14.76
N VAL A 341 26.71 18.16 14.04
CA VAL A 341 27.29 19.43 14.49
C VAL A 341 26.25 20.55 14.51
N HIS A 342 25.28 20.50 13.58
CA HIS A 342 24.27 21.53 13.38
C HIS A 342 22.88 21.09 13.85
N LEU A 343 22.77 20.08 14.71
CA LEU A 343 21.49 19.44 15.04
C LEU A 343 20.39 20.45 15.42
N LYS A 344 20.63 21.33 16.39
CA LYS A 344 19.62 22.31 16.84
C LYS A 344 19.25 23.33 15.76
N GLU A 345 20.24 23.76 14.98
CA GLU A 345 20.05 24.68 13.86
C GLU A 345 19.21 24.03 12.76
N CYS A 346 19.52 22.79 12.40
CA CYS A 346 18.75 21.96 11.47
C CYS A 346 17.31 21.79 11.94
N MET A 347 17.07 21.49 13.23
CA MET A 347 15.71 21.33 13.77
C MET A 347 14.90 22.62 13.71
N LYS A 348 15.50 23.76 14.08
CA LYS A 348 14.86 25.09 13.94
C LYS A 348 14.56 25.40 12.48
N LYS A 349 15.48 25.11 11.58
CA LYS A 349 15.31 25.35 10.15
C LYS A 349 14.22 24.46 9.56
N LEU A 350 14.18 23.18 9.92
CA LEU A 350 13.16 22.22 9.50
C LEU A 350 11.75 22.71 9.87
N GLU A 351 11.54 23.09 11.13
CA GLU A 351 10.24 23.67 11.55
C GLU A 351 9.93 25.00 10.85
N GLY A 352 10.96 25.81 10.59
CA GLY A 352 10.82 27.05 9.82
C GLY A 352 10.37 26.81 8.39
N GLU A 353 10.86 25.75 7.74
CA GLU A 353 10.44 25.38 6.38
C GLU A 353 9.02 24.81 6.37
N ILE A 354 8.67 23.91 7.29
CA ILE A 354 7.30 23.38 7.43
C ILE A 354 6.30 24.53 7.60
N ASN A 355 6.68 25.56 8.36
CA ASN A 355 5.84 26.73 8.57
C ASN A 355 5.66 27.64 7.35
N GLN A 356 6.46 27.47 6.30
CA GLN A 356 6.39 28.25 5.07
C GLN A 356 5.80 27.45 3.89
N PHE A 357 5.42 26.18 4.08
CA PHE A 357 4.90 25.33 3.01
C PHE A 357 3.68 25.94 2.30
N ASP A 358 2.86 26.70 3.01
CA ASP A 358 1.68 27.40 2.47
C ASP A 358 1.99 28.72 1.75
N ASN A 359 3.24 29.20 1.79
CA ASN A 359 3.63 30.43 1.10
C ASN A 359 3.47 30.26 -0.42
N ALA A 360 2.88 31.28 -1.06
CA ALA A 360 2.59 31.25 -2.49
C ALA A 360 3.84 31.06 -3.37
N ASP A 361 5.01 31.52 -2.90
CA ASP A 361 6.30 31.48 -3.58
C ASP A 361 7.23 30.35 -3.08
N TYR A 362 6.74 29.42 -2.24
CA TYR A 362 7.58 28.35 -1.68
C TYR A 362 8.20 27.45 -2.76
N PHE A 363 7.46 27.23 -3.86
CA PHE A 363 7.92 26.52 -5.06
C PHE A 363 7.47 27.25 -6.32
N THR A 364 8.24 27.12 -7.42
CA THR A 364 7.94 27.75 -8.71
C THR A 364 6.98 26.91 -9.56
N ASP A 365 6.36 27.51 -10.58
CA ASP A 365 5.53 26.75 -11.53
C ASP A 365 6.36 25.73 -12.32
N GLU A 366 7.63 26.03 -12.59
CA GLU A 366 8.57 25.08 -13.20
C GLU A 366 8.78 23.84 -12.33
N GLN A 367 8.92 24.02 -11.01
CA GLN A 367 9.05 22.90 -10.07
C GLN A 367 7.78 22.06 -9.99
N LEU A 368 6.60 22.70 -10.04
CA LEU A 368 5.32 22.00 -10.10
C LEU A 368 5.22 21.13 -11.36
N GLU A 369 5.52 21.68 -12.53
CA GLU A 369 5.48 20.93 -13.79
C GLU A 369 6.57 19.85 -13.86
N THR A 370 7.75 20.11 -13.30
CA THR A 370 8.83 19.10 -13.18
C THR A 370 8.39 17.92 -12.32
N ALA A 371 7.76 18.19 -11.17
CA ALA A 371 7.27 17.14 -10.27
C ALA A 371 6.18 16.28 -10.94
N LYS A 372 5.22 16.90 -11.65
CA LYS A 372 4.21 16.17 -12.44
C LYS A 372 4.86 15.26 -13.47
N ASN A 373 5.81 15.78 -14.24
CA ASN A 373 6.51 15.02 -15.26
C ASN A 373 7.31 13.86 -14.65
N GLN A 374 7.98 14.07 -13.52
CA GLN A 374 8.73 13.03 -12.83
C GLN A 374 7.83 11.87 -12.36
N LEU A 375 6.65 12.15 -11.81
CA LEU A 375 5.68 11.13 -11.43
C LEU A 375 5.20 10.31 -12.65
N ILE A 376 4.90 10.97 -13.77
CA ILE A 376 4.46 10.31 -15.01
C ILE A 376 5.58 9.44 -15.61
N ILE A 377 6.82 9.92 -15.57
CA ILE A 377 8.00 9.18 -16.02
C ILE A 377 8.22 7.95 -15.14
N GLN A 378 8.12 8.10 -13.81
CA GLN A 378 8.27 6.98 -12.88
C GLN A 378 7.20 5.91 -13.09
N ASP A 379 5.95 6.31 -13.30
CA ASP A 379 4.86 5.40 -13.65
C ASP A 379 5.15 4.66 -14.98
N THR A 380 5.71 5.35 -15.98
CA THR A 380 6.09 4.73 -17.26
C THR A 380 7.18 3.66 -17.08
N TYR A 381 8.23 3.95 -16.31
CA TYR A 381 9.28 2.97 -16.01
C TYR A 381 8.74 1.76 -15.23
N ASN A 382 7.82 1.99 -14.29
CA ASN A 382 7.19 0.89 -13.53
C ASN A 382 6.35 -0.04 -14.42
N LYS A 383 5.90 0.43 -15.59
CA LYS A 383 5.10 -0.32 -16.57
C LYS A 383 5.94 -1.14 -17.56
N GLU A 384 7.26 -0.95 -17.63
CA GLU A 384 8.13 -1.65 -18.61
C GLU A 384 8.24 -3.16 -18.38
N LYS A 385 8.02 -3.63 -17.15
CA LYS A 385 8.03 -5.06 -16.81
C LYS A 385 6.62 -5.53 -16.51
N THR A 386 6.12 -6.44 -17.33
CA THR A 386 4.75 -7.00 -17.23
C THR A 386 4.45 -7.52 -15.82
N SER A 387 5.39 -8.22 -15.17
CA SER A 387 5.21 -8.75 -13.81
C SER A 387 5.13 -7.65 -12.75
N SER A 388 6.03 -6.66 -12.80
CA SER A 388 6.02 -5.49 -11.90
C SER A 388 4.70 -4.72 -12.02
N TYR A 389 4.19 -4.64 -13.24
CA TYR A 389 2.98 -3.96 -13.57
C TYR A 389 1.72 -4.66 -13.02
N VAL A 390 1.67 -6.00 -13.02
CA VAL A 390 0.60 -6.76 -12.34
C VAL A 390 0.52 -6.40 -10.85
N HIS A 391 1.65 -6.39 -10.15
CA HIS A 391 1.72 -6.06 -8.73
C HIS A 391 1.21 -4.64 -8.41
N THR A 392 1.47 -3.70 -9.32
CA THR A 392 1.01 -2.31 -9.20
C THR A 392 -0.50 -2.22 -9.39
N VAL A 393 -1.05 -2.87 -10.42
CA VAL A 393 -2.50 -2.83 -10.68
C VAL A 393 -3.29 -3.45 -9.52
N THR A 394 -2.84 -4.59 -8.99
CA THR A 394 -3.53 -5.25 -7.86
C THR A 394 -3.41 -4.44 -6.56
N PHE A 395 -2.29 -3.76 -6.34
CA PHE A 395 -2.16 -2.78 -5.25
C PHE A 395 -3.22 -1.70 -5.36
N TRP A 396 -3.34 -1.03 -6.51
CA TRP A 396 -4.33 0.04 -6.67
C TRP A 396 -5.77 -0.46 -6.66
N TRP A 397 -6.03 -1.67 -7.16
CA TRP A 397 -7.34 -2.31 -7.02
C TRP A 397 -7.75 -2.51 -5.54
N ALA A 398 -6.79 -2.80 -4.66
CA ALA A 398 -7.04 -2.97 -3.23
C ALA A 398 -7.12 -1.64 -2.48
N SER A 399 -6.14 -0.76 -2.70
CA SER A 399 -5.93 0.51 -1.99
C SER A 399 -6.79 1.66 -2.52
N ALA A 400 -7.34 1.54 -3.73
CA ALA A 400 -8.14 2.57 -4.39
C ALA A 400 -9.15 1.93 -5.36
N SER A 401 -8.94 2.12 -6.66
CA SER A 401 -9.65 1.46 -7.75
C SER A 401 -8.74 1.30 -8.97
N ILE A 402 -9.14 0.44 -9.91
CA ILE A 402 -8.47 0.36 -11.22
C ILE A 402 -8.60 1.68 -11.99
N ASP A 403 -9.70 2.40 -11.81
CA ASP A 403 -9.90 3.73 -12.40
C ASP A 403 -8.89 4.73 -11.84
N TYR A 404 -8.67 4.76 -10.51
CA TYR A 404 -7.64 5.60 -9.90
C TYR A 404 -6.29 5.39 -10.56
N TYR A 405 -5.91 4.13 -10.78
CA TYR A 405 -4.65 3.78 -11.44
C TYR A 405 -4.60 4.25 -12.90
N THR A 406 -5.63 3.94 -13.68
CA THR A 406 -5.63 4.21 -15.12
C THR A 406 -5.78 5.69 -15.46
N THR A 407 -6.43 6.48 -14.60
CA THR A 407 -6.57 7.93 -14.77
C THR A 407 -5.53 8.73 -13.98
N TYR A 408 -4.63 8.08 -13.23
CA TYR A 408 -3.68 8.74 -12.32
C TYR A 408 -2.90 9.86 -13.02
N ASN A 409 -2.30 9.55 -14.17
CA ASN A 409 -1.48 10.50 -14.93
C ASN A 409 -2.28 11.71 -15.42
N ASP A 410 -3.55 11.52 -15.79
CA ASP A 410 -4.41 12.62 -16.24
C ASP A 410 -4.86 13.49 -15.07
N MET A 411 -5.08 12.89 -13.90
CA MET A 411 -5.40 13.61 -12.67
C MET A 411 -4.19 14.41 -12.14
N VAL A 412 -2.99 13.82 -12.15
CA VAL A 412 -1.73 14.50 -11.77
C VAL A 412 -1.46 15.74 -12.62
N LYS A 413 -1.68 15.66 -13.94
CA LYS A 413 -1.51 16.82 -14.84
C LYS A 413 -2.43 17.99 -14.47
N GLN A 414 -3.63 17.69 -13.98
CA GLN A 414 -4.66 18.67 -13.63
C GLN A 414 -4.44 19.34 -12.28
N VAL A 415 -3.55 18.83 -11.42
CA VAL A 415 -3.32 19.41 -10.09
C VAL A 415 -2.78 20.84 -10.21
N THR A 416 -3.39 21.73 -9.44
CA THR A 416 -3.06 23.15 -9.37
C THR A 416 -2.32 23.49 -8.08
N ARG A 417 -1.72 24.69 -8.04
CA ARG A 417 -1.14 25.24 -6.80
C ARG A 417 -2.17 25.35 -5.67
N GLN A 418 -3.41 25.71 -6.00
CA GLN A 418 -4.49 25.80 -5.01
C GLN A 418 -4.77 24.44 -4.37
N ASP A 419 -4.77 23.36 -5.15
CA ASP A 419 -5.00 22.01 -4.62
C ASP A 419 -3.91 21.60 -3.62
N ILE A 420 -2.66 21.98 -3.88
CA ILE A 420 -1.53 21.76 -2.97
C ILE A 420 -1.68 22.60 -1.70
N GLN A 421 -2.09 23.87 -1.81
CA GLN A 421 -2.36 24.71 -0.64
C GLN A 421 -3.49 24.16 0.21
N ASP A 422 -4.59 23.72 -0.42
CA ASP A 422 -5.72 23.10 0.26
C ASP A 422 -5.29 21.84 1.02
N TYR A 423 -4.47 20.99 0.39
CA TYR A 423 -3.87 19.81 1.02
C TYR A 423 -3.00 20.19 2.23
N ILE A 424 -2.11 21.17 2.10
CA ILE A 424 -1.23 21.62 3.19
C ILE A 424 -2.05 22.13 4.38
N HIS A 425 -3.06 22.96 4.14
CA HIS A 425 -3.93 23.49 5.20
C HIS A 425 -4.82 22.42 5.83
N LYS A 426 -5.23 21.42 5.05
CA LYS A 426 -6.12 20.36 5.53
C LYS A 426 -5.40 19.31 6.36
N TYR A 427 -4.13 19.04 6.08
CA TYR A 427 -3.43 17.88 6.67
C TYR A 427 -2.12 18.20 7.41
N ILE A 428 -1.45 19.32 7.12
CA ILE A 428 -0.11 19.60 7.66
C ILE A 428 -0.12 20.84 8.55
N LYS A 429 -0.48 22.00 7.99
CA LYS A 429 -0.36 23.30 8.64
C LYS A 429 -1.41 23.47 9.73
N GLY A 430 -0.97 23.70 10.96
CA GLY A 430 -1.85 23.90 12.11
C GLY A 430 -2.46 22.61 12.68
N HIS A 431 -2.02 21.45 12.18
CA HIS A 431 -2.45 20.14 12.67
C HIS A 431 -1.42 19.53 13.60
N SER A 432 -1.90 18.80 14.60
CA SER A 432 -1.06 18.03 15.50
C SER A 432 -0.30 16.96 14.73
N LYS A 433 0.97 16.77 15.08
CA LYS A 433 1.85 15.77 14.48
C LYS A 433 2.45 14.87 15.55
N VAL A 434 3.01 13.75 15.12
CA VAL A 434 3.96 12.99 15.94
C VAL A 434 5.36 13.42 15.52
N SER A 435 6.25 13.71 16.47
CA SER A 435 7.66 13.98 16.17
C SER A 435 8.56 13.13 17.06
N GLY A 436 9.47 12.39 16.43
CA GLY A 436 10.45 11.54 17.08
C GLY A 436 11.86 11.87 16.60
N ILE A 437 12.83 11.78 17.50
CA ILE A 437 14.24 11.76 17.13
C ILE A 437 14.92 10.54 17.75
N LEU A 438 15.77 9.88 16.97
CA LEU A 438 16.72 8.88 17.41
C LEU A 438 18.11 9.51 17.50
N LEU A 439 18.78 9.33 18.63
CA LEU A 439 20.11 9.88 18.90
C LEU A 439 21.11 8.76 19.23
N PRO A 440 22.39 8.89 18.82
CA PRO A 440 23.46 8.16 19.47
C PRO A 440 23.52 8.54 20.96
N PRO A 441 23.68 7.60 21.92
CA PRO A 441 23.68 7.91 23.36
C PRO A 441 24.66 9.01 23.76
N GLN A 442 25.87 8.98 23.20
CA GLN A 442 26.92 9.97 23.45
C GLN A 442 26.50 11.41 23.09
N MET A 443 25.66 11.55 22.05
CA MET A 443 25.15 12.86 21.62
C MET A 443 24.09 13.38 22.58
N GLN A 444 23.20 12.50 23.06
CA GLN A 444 22.18 12.85 24.04
C GLN A 444 22.82 13.49 25.28
N ASP A 445 23.86 12.85 25.81
CA ASP A 445 24.59 13.31 27.00
C ASP A 445 25.35 14.62 26.73
N ALA A 446 26.10 14.67 25.63
CA ALA A 446 26.93 15.82 25.28
C ALA A 446 26.10 17.10 25.04
N MET A 447 24.92 16.96 24.44
CA MET A 447 24.03 18.09 24.11
C MET A 447 22.91 18.30 25.13
N LYS A 448 22.82 17.45 26.17
CA LYS A 448 21.79 17.48 27.22
C LYS A 448 20.36 17.44 26.66
N ILE A 449 20.11 16.57 25.68
CA ILE A 449 18.80 16.44 25.02
C ILE A 449 17.96 15.42 25.79
N ASN A 450 17.17 15.89 26.76
CA ASN A 450 16.30 15.02 27.56
C ASN A 450 14.87 14.99 27.02
N SER A 451 14.50 16.00 26.24
CA SER A 451 13.21 16.16 25.61
C SER A 451 13.35 16.71 24.20
N TYR A 452 12.31 16.56 23.39
CA TYR A 452 12.30 17.12 22.03
C TYR A 452 12.41 18.66 22.05
N ASN A 453 11.88 19.31 23.09
CA ASN A 453 11.93 20.76 23.24
C ASN A 453 13.37 21.28 23.40
N ASP A 454 14.30 20.45 23.90
CA ASP A 454 15.71 20.82 24.03
C ASP A 454 16.41 20.98 22.66
N LEU A 455 15.81 20.48 21.58
CA LEU A 455 16.26 20.68 20.20
C LEU A 455 15.88 22.07 19.67
N MET A 456 14.80 22.63 20.20
CA MET A 456 14.23 23.92 19.77
C MET A 456 14.74 25.10 20.59
N ASN A 457 15.35 24.82 21.76
CA ASN A 457 16.05 25.80 22.60
C ASN A 457 17.52 25.84 22.21
#